data_AF-A0A1W1XBI8-F1
#
_entry.id   AF-A0A1W1XBI8-F1
#
_cell.length_a   1.000
_cell.length_b   1.000
_cell.length_c   1.000
_cell.angle_alpha   90.00
_cell.angle_beta   90.00
_cell.angle_gamma   90.00
#
_symmetry.space_group_name_H-M   'P 1'
#
loop_
_entity.id
_entity.type
_entity.pdbx_description
1 polymer ?
#
loop_
_entity_poly.entity_id
_entity_poly.type
_entity_poly.pdbx_seq_one_letter_code
_entity_poly.pdbx_strand_id
1 'polypeptide(L)'
;MPVVRNILEINDRLAEENRRLFDEKKVLALNLMSSPGAGKTSLLERTVEGLGDRFGIAVIEGDIQSSYDAERIQKKGVQAVQINTDGACHLDGNMVQSALAALDLDSVDLLVIENVGNLVCPAEFNLGEHHKAMILSVAEGDDKPLKYPLMFQQSSVLLVNKIDLLPYVDCDLATIRQRTSQLNPNQTVFQVSCRTGEGLDAWYAWLEARIQEVKNA
;
A
#
# COMPACT_ATOMS: atom_id res chain seq x y z
N MET A 1 3.29 19.97 -26.97
CA MET A 1 2.68 20.20 -25.64
C MET A 1 3.33 19.25 -24.64
N PRO A 2 4.23 19.72 -23.76
CA PRO A 2 5.12 18.85 -22.95
C PRO A 2 4.84 18.81 -21.43
N VAL A 3 3.69 19.34 -20.96
CA VAL A 3 3.48 19.64 -19.53
C VAL A 3 3.37 18.39 -18.65
N VAL A 4 2.68 17.33 -19.10
CA VAL A 4 2.47 16.10 -18.29
C VAL A 4 3.78 15.36 -18.02
N ARG A 5 4.69 15.30 -19.01
CA ARG A 5 5.98 14.60 -18.88
C ARG A 5 6.86 15.24 -17.82
N ASN A 6 6.83 16.57 -17.75
CA ASN A 6 7.60 17.34 -16.77
C ASN A 6 7.13 17.08 -15.32
N ILE A 7 5.81 16.90 -15.11
CA ILE A 7 5.26 16.59 -13.77
C ILE A 7 5.75 15.22 -13.28
N LEU A 8 5.68 14.19 -14.12
CA LEU A 8 6.14 12.85 -13.75
C LEU A 8 7.66 12.80 -13.56
N GLU A 9 8.44 13.48 -14.38
CA GLU A 9 9.90 13.58 -14.22
C GLU A 9 10.29 14.27 -12.90
N ILE A 10 9.57 15.33 -12.51
CA ILE A 10 9.77 15.98 -11.21
C ILE A 10 9.38 15.05 -10.07
N ASN A 11 8.24 14.35 -10.20
CA ASN A 11 7.80 13.37 -9.22
C ASN A 11 8.84 12.26 -9.03
N ASP A 12 9.38 11.71 -10.10
CA ASP A 12 10.35 10.62 -10.05
C ASP A 12 11.64 11.05 -9.34
N ARG A 13 12.11 12.28 -9.58
CA ARG A 13 13.25 12.82 -8.83
C ARG A 13 12.97 12.91 -7.32
N LEU A 14 11.79 13.36 -6.93
CA LEU A 14 11.41 13.45 -5.52
C LEU A 14 11.21 12.05 -4.90
N ALA A 15 10.67 11.11 -5.66
CA ALA A 15 10.54 9.71 -5.27
C ALA A 15 11.90 9.04 -5.05
N GLU A 16 12.90 9.36 -5.89
CA GLU A 16 14.27 8.90 -5.69
C GLU A 16 14.91 9.47 -4.42
N GLU A 17 14.66 10.76 -4.11
CA GLU A 17 15.10 11.37 -2.85
C GLU A 17 14.45 10.69 -1.64
N ASN A 18 13.15 10.41 -1.71
CA ASN A 18 12.44 9.66 -0.67
C ASN A 18 13.00 8.24 -0.50
N ARG A 19 13.21 7.50 -1.60
CA ARG A 19 13.85 6.17 -1.57
C ARG A 19 15.20 6.22 -0.86
N ARG A 20 16.07 7.18 -1.20
CA ARG A 20 17.39 7.32 -0.58
C ARG A 20 17.29 7.54 0.92
N LEU A 21 16.35 8.36 1.37
CA LEU A 21 16.11 8.57 2.79
C LEU A 21 15.62 7.29 3.48
N PHE A 22 14.72 6.53 2.85
CA PHE A 22 14.27 5.24 3.41
C PHE A 22 15.41 4.22 3.49
N ASP A 23 16.24 4.14 2.45
CA ASP A 23 17.42 3.26 2.43
C ASP A 23 18.43 3.66 3.52
N GLU A 24 18.73 4.96 3.64
CA GLU A 24 19.64 5.49 4.67
C GLU A 24 19.14 5.18 6.09
N LYS A 25 17.84 5.33 6.32
CA LYS A 25 17.18 5.03 7.60
C LYS A 25 16.86 3.55 7.79
N LYS A 26 17.11 2.71 6.78
CA LYS A 26 16.79 1.26 6.78
C LYS A 26 15.31 0.98 7.05
N VAL A 27 14.44 1.83 6.52
CA VAL A 27 12.98 1.75 6.65
C VAL A 27 12.39 1.06 5.41
N LEU A 28 11.65 -0.02 5.59
CA LEU A 28 10.84 -0.57 4.51
C LEU A 28 9.63 0.32 4.26
N ALA A 29 9.65 1.13 3.21
CA ALA A 29 8.48 1.86 2.71
C ALA A 29 7.59 1.01 1.77
N LEU A 30 6.28 0.98 2.03
CA LEU A 30 5.24 0.28 1.24
C LEU A 30 4.16 1.27 0.79
N ASN A 31 3.81 1.30 -0.49
CA ASN A 31 2.64 2.04 -0.98
C ASN A 31 1.44 1.11 -1.08
N LEU A 32 0.45 1.32 -0.21
CA LEU A 32 -0.76 0.50 -0.12
C LEU A 32 -1.88 1.14 -0.94
N MET A 33 -2.23 0.50 -2.06
CA MET A 33 -3.20 1.01 -3.04
C MET A 33 -4.41 0.07 -3.12
N SER A 34 -5.59 0.62 -3.41
CA SER A 34 -6.81 -0.18 -3.59
C SER A 34 -7.96 0.65 -4.17
N SER A 35 -9.07 0.02 -4.52
CA SER A 35 -10.37 0.72 -4.59
C SER A 35 -10.82 1.23 -3.22
N PRO A 36 -11.72 2.22 -3.15
CA PRO A 36 -12.40 2.57 -1.90
C PRO A 36 -13.09 1.35 -1.27
N GLY A 37 -12.94 1.17 0.04
CA GLY A 37 -13.59 0.10 0.77
C GLY A 37 -13.01 -1.31 0.56
N ALA A 38 -11.89 -1.49 -0.15
CA ALA A 38 -11.24 -2.80 -0.31
C ALA A 38 -10.63 -3.34 1.00
N GLY A 39 -10.38 -2.46 1.98
CA GLY A 39 -9.95 -2.82 3.33
C GLY A 39 -8.50 -2.47 3.66
N LYS A 40 -7.95 -1.36 3.14
CA LYS A 40 -6.59 -0.87 3.46
C LYS A 40 -6.40 -0.63 4.95
N THR A 41 -7.24 0.22 5.55
CA THR A 41 -7.18 0.50 6.98
C THR A 41 -7.35 -0.75 7.84
N SER A 42 -8.25 -1.67 7.45
CA SER A 42 -8.40 -2.95 8.17
C SER A 42 -7.14 -3.82 8.07
N LEU A 43 -6.49 -3.87 6.90
CA LEU A 43 -5.24 -4.60 6.74
C LEU A 43 -4.12 -3.93 7.57
N LEU A 44 -4.04 -2.60 7.60
CA LEU A 44 -3.10 -1.86 8.42
C LEU A 44 -3.31 -2.13 9.91
N GLU A 45 -4.54 -2.00 10.39
CA GLU A 45 -4.92 -2.29 11.78
C GLU A 45 -4.50 -3.69 12.21
N ARG A 46 -4.67 -4.68 11.32
CA ARG A 46 -4.23 -6.07 11.53
C ARG A 46 -2.72 -6.23 11.45
N THR A 47 -2.05 -5.49 10.59
CA THR A 47 -0.59 -5.52 10.44
C THR A 47 0.07 -4.93 11.68
N VAL A 48 -0.45 -3.82 12.20
CA VAL A 48 -0.01 -3.22 13.46
C VAL A 48 -0.21 -4.17 14.63
N GLU A 49 -1.37 -4.83 14.72
CA GLU A 49 -1.62 -5.85 15.76
C GLU A 49 -0.66 -7.05 15.68
N GLY A 50 -0.32 -7.51 14.48
CA GLY A 50 0.53 -8.70 14.28
C GLY A 50 2.04 -8.45 14.36
N LEU A 51 2.48 -7.20 14.12
CA LEU A 51 3.90 -6.85 13.97
C LEU A 51 4.38 -5.73 14.90
N GLY A 52 3.49 -4.91 15.46
CA GLY A 52 3.84 -3.68 16.21
C GLY A 52 4.66 -3.91 17.48
N ASP A 53 4.55 -5.10 18.11
CA ASP A 53 5.38 -5.46 19.27
C ASP A 53 6.84 -5.80 18.88
N ARG A 54 7.10 -6.07 17.60
CA ARG A 54 8.41 -6.51 17.09
C ARG A 54 9.10 -5.47 16.22
N PHE A 55 8.33 -4.60 15.58
CA PHE A 55 8.81 -3.63 14.60
C PHE A 55 8.20 -2.25 14.86
N GLY A 56 9.02 -1.22 14.72
CA GLY A 56 8.53 0.16 14.65
C GLY A 56 7.70 0.36 13.38
N ILE A 57 6.45 0.77 13.51
CA ILE A 57 5.57 1.03 12.37
C ILE A 57 5.20 2.51 12.35
N ALA A 58 5.21 3.10 11.16
CA ALA A 58 4.63 4.42 10.90
C ALA A 58 3.70 4.37 9.69
N VAL A 59 2.73 5.27 9.66
CA VAL A 59 1.74 5.36 8.58
C VAL A 59 1.63 6.78 8.05
N ILE A 60 1.60 6.91 6.73
CA ILE A 60 1.14 8.13 6.05
C ILE A 60 -0.22 7.83 5.44
N GLU A 61 -1.25 8.55 5.86
CA GLU A 61 -2.62 8.38 5.39
C GLU A 61 -2.96 9.45 4.35
N GLY A 62 -3.29 9.03 3.12
CA GLY A 62 -3.76 9.91 2.05
C GLY A 62 -5.27 9.83 1.88
N ASP A 63 -5.99 10.83 2.37
CA ASP A 63 -7.45 10.93 2.23
C ASP A 63 -7.88 12.34 1.80
N ILE A 64 -9.07 12.42 1.21
CA ILE A 64 -9.61 13.64 0.60
C ILE A 64 -9.93 14.70 1.64
N GLN A 65 -10.52 14.33 2.80
CA GLN A 65 -10.93 15.32 3.81
C GLN A 65 -11.03 14.79 5.26
N SER A 66 -10.84 13.50 5.53
CA SER A 66 -11.05 12.94 6.87
C SER A 66 -9.73 12.58 7.57
N SER A 67 -9.67 12.77 8.89
CA SER A 67 -8.61 12.24 9.77
C SER A 67 -8.97 10.87 10.34
N TYR A 68 -10.08 10.28 9.90
CA TYR A 68 -10.73 9.15 10.56
C TYR A 68 -9.82 7.93 10.64
N ASP A 69 -9.11 7.62 9.54
CA ASP A 69 -8.24 6.45 9.48
C ASP A 69 -6.92 6.69 10.22
N ALA A 70 -6.33 7.90 10.12
CA ALA A 70 -5.16 8.28 10.93
C ALA A 70 -5.41 8.17 12.44
N GLU A 71 -6.56 8.66 12.92
CA GLU A 71 -6.94 8.57 14.33
C GLU A 71 -7.14 7.12 14.81
N ARG A 72 -7.64 6.24 13.94
CA ARG A 72 -7.80 4.81 14.26
C ARG A 72 -6.46 4.12 14.42
N ILE A 73 -5.50 4.43 13.56
CA ILE A 73 -4.15 3.88 13.62
C ILE A 73 -3.37 4.43 14.83
N GLN A 74 -3.45 5.75 15.10
CA GLN A 74 -2.78 6.36 16.26
C GLN A 74 -3.24 5.76 17.59
N LYS A 75 -4.51 5.38 17.72
CA LYS A 75 -5.04 4.68 18.91
C LYS A 75 -4.35 3.34 19.18
N LYS A 76 -3.63 2.78 18.21
CA LYS A 76 -2.83 1.56 18.36
C LYS A 76 -1.36 1.82 18.73
N GLY A 77 -1.00 3.08 19.01
CA GLY A 77 0.36 3.46 19.44
C GLY A 77 1.36 3.65 18.29
N VAL A 78 0.87 3.77 17.05
CA VAL A 78 1.67 3.93 15.84
C VAL A 78 1.78 5.41 15.46
N GLN A 79 2.95 5.82 14.97
CA GLN A 79 3.13 7.15 14.41
C GLN A 79 2.29 7.25 13.13
N ALA A 80 1.37 8.22 13.05
CA ALA A 80 0.59 8.42 11.83
C ALA A 80 0.49 9.91 11.46
N VAL A 81 0.66 10.20 10.17
CA VAL A 81 0.56 11.54 9.59
C VAL A 81 -0.51 11.52 8.50
N GLN A 82 -1.47 12.45 8.58
CA GLN A 82 -2.49 12.63 7.57
C GLN A 82 -1.99 13.61 6.50
N ILE A 83 -2.13 13.22 5.24
CA ILE A 83 -2.10 14.11 4.08
C ILE A 83 -3.53 14.33 3.65
N ASN A 84 -3.97 15.60 3.69
CA ASN A 84 -5.21 15.99 3.04
C ASN A 84 -4.88 16.27 1.57
N THR A 85 -5.51 15.52 0.65
CA THR A 85 -5.18 15.63 -0.78
C THR A 85 -5.90 16.79 -1.49
N ASP A 86 -6.79 17.51 -0.80
CA ASP A 86 -7.59 18.63 -1.34
C ASP A 86 -8.29 18.26 -2.67
N GLY A 87 -8.72 17.01 -2.79
CA GLY A 87 -9.41 16.47 -3.96
C GLY A 87 -8.52 15.77 -4.99
N ALA A 88 -7.20 15.67 -4.77
CA ALA A 88 -6.34 14.86 -5.62
C ALA A 88 -6.65 13.36 -5.49
N CYS A 89 -6.58 12.65 -6.62
CA CYS A 89 -6.96 11.24 -6.74
C CYS A 89 -5.84 10.23 -6.42
N HIS A 90 -4.67 10.73 -5.98
CA HIS A 90 -3.46 9.98 -5.66
C HIS A 90 -2.57 10.82 -4.72
N LEU A 91 -1.60 10.17 -4.09
CA LEU A 91 -0.43 10.80 -3.49
C LEU A 91 0.71 10.88 -4.51
N ASP A 92 1.57 11.89 -4.38
CA ASP A 92 2.81 12.04 -5.14
C ASP A 92 4.05 12.09 -4.21
N GLY A 93 5.24 12.06 -4.79
CA GLY A 93 6.50 12.06 -4.04
C GLY A 93 6.71 13.31 -3.19
N ASN A 94 6.20 14.48 -3.62
CA ASN A 94 6.31 15.73 -2.86
C ASN A 94 5.44 15.71 -1.60
N MET A 95 4.20 15.21 -1.74
CA MET A 95 3.27 15.03 -0.63
C MET A 95 3.87 14.10 0.43
N VAL A 96 4.43 12.97 0.01
CA VAL A 96 5.11 12.04 0.92
C VAL A 96 6.31 12.70 1.57
N GLN A 97 7.19 13.35 0.81
CA GLN A 97 8.37 14.04 1.34
C GLN A 97 8.01 15.04 2.45
N SER A 98 6.92 15.79 2.24
CA SER A 98 6.42 16.77 3.21
C SER A 98 5.94 16.11 4.51
N ALA A 99 5.28 14.95 4.41
CA ALA A 99 4.79 14.21 5.58
C ALA A 99 5.92 13.56 6.39
N LEU A 100 7.04 13.18 5.76
CA LEU A 100 8.17 12.54 6.44
C LEU A 100 8.79 13.43 7.53
N ALA A 101 8.70 14.74 7.41
CA ALA A 101 9.23 15.67 8.42
C ALA A 101 8.53 15.57 9.79
N ALA A 102 7.33 14.98 9.84
CA ALA A 102 6.56 14.79 11.06
C ALA A 102 6.74 13.38 11.67
N LEU A 103 7.52 12.51 11.04
CA LEU A 103 7.80 11.15 11.52
C LEU A 103 9.22 11.05 12.07
N ASP A 104 9.37 10.37 13.21
CA ASP A 104 10.68 9.94 13.70
C ASP A 104 11.06 8.62 13.02
N LEU A 105 11.72 8.72 11.86
CA LEU A 105 12.11 7.54 11.07
C LEU A 105 13.21 6.70 11.74
N ASP A 106 13.93 7.23 12.72
CA ASP A 106 14.98 6.46 13.43
C ASP A 106 14.39 5.38 14.34
N SER A 107 13.10 5.47 14.69
CA SER A 107 12.36 4.46 15.45
C SER A 107 11.39 3.62 14.59
N VAL A 108 11.49 3.71 13.25
CA VAL A 108 10.60 3.03 12.31
C VAL A 108 11.37 1.96 11.53
N ASP A 109 10.71 0.82 11.33
CA ASP A 109 11.20 -0.29 10.51
C ASP A 109 10.33 -0.48 9.26
N LEU A 110 9.04 -0.18 9.38
CA LEU A 110 8.03 -0.27 8.32
C LEU A 110 7.26 1.04 8.24
N LEU A 111 7.35 1.72 7.10
CA LEU A 111 6.50 2.84 6.74
C LEU A 111 5.44 2.35 5.74
N VAL A 112 4.16 2.45 6.08
CA VAL A 112 3.08 2.21 5.13
C VAL A 112 2.45 3.53 4.70
N ILE A 113 2.45 3.78 3.40
CA ILE A 113 1.79 4.91 2.77
C ILE A 113 0.44 4.41 2.27
N GLU A 114 -0.64 4.66 3.01
CA GLU A 114 -2.00 4.37 2.58
C GLU A 114 -2.42 5.40 1.53
N ASN A 115 -2.45 4.96 0.27
CA ASN A 115 -2.81 5.84 -0.84
C ASN A 115 -4.32 6.03 -0.94
N VAL A 116 -4.72 7.06 -1.68
CA VAL A 116 -6.14 7.34 -1.99
C VAL A 116 -6.78 6.10 -2.62
N GLY A 117 -8.02 5.80 -2.22
CA GLY A 117 -8.81 4.71 -2.81
C GLY A 117 -9.09 4.94 -4.30
N ASN A 118 -8.21 4.45 -5.18
CA ASN A 118 -8.30 4.58 -6.62
C ASN A 118 -7.43 3.52 -7.33
N LEU A 119 -7.98 2.88 -8.37
CA LEU A 119 -7.26 1.87 -9.18
C LEU A 119 -6.59 2.43 -10.44
N VAL A 120 -6.67 3.74 -10.68
CA VAL A 120 -6.14 4.39 -11.87
C VAL A 120 -4.95 5.27 -11.51
N CYS A 121 -5.20 6.43 -10.88
CA CYS A 121 -4.17 7.45 -10.67
C CYS A 121 -2.93 6.93 -9.91
N PRO A 122 -3.05 6.21 -8.77
CA PRO A 122 -1.88 5.84 -7.97
C PRO A 122 -0.88 4.91 -8.66
N ALA A 123 -1.29 4.22 -9.74
CA ALA A 123 -0.42 3.33 -10.49
C ALA A 123 0.66 4.08 -11.29
N GLU A 124 0.43 5.37 -11.61
CA GLU A 124 1.33 6.19 -12.42
C GLU A 124 2.40 6.92 -11.61
N PHE A 125 2.22 7.05 -10.29
CA PHE A 125 3.08 7.85 -9.43
C PHE A 125 3.97 6.98 -8.56
N ASN A 126 5.27 7.20 -8.64
CA ASN A 126 6.24 6.66 -7.70
C ASN A 126 6.33 7.58 -6.48
N LEU A 127 6.31 7.02 -5.27
CA LEU A 127 6.45 7.77 -4.02
C LEU A 127 7.83 7.58 -3.38
N GLY A 128 8.64 6.69 -3.97
CA GLY A 128 9.87 6.21 -3.38
C GLY A 128 9.65 4.97 -2.53
N GLU A 129 8.54 4.24 -2.67
CA GLU A 129 8.23 2.99 -1.94
C GLU A 129 8.98 1.78 -2.47
N HIS A 130 9.45 0.86 -1.62
CA HIS A 130 10.16 -0.35 -2.06
C HIS A 130 9.22 -1.28 -2.81
N HIS A 131 7.98 -1.32 -2.33
CA HIS A 131 6.94 -2.18 -2.84
C HIS A 131 5.64 -1.40 -3.00
N LYS A 132 5.05 -1.53 -4.19
CA LYS A 132 3.64 -1.27 -4.42
C LYS A 132 2.86 -2.51 -4.00
N ALA A 133 2.02 -2.39 -2.97
CA ALA A 133 1.07 -3.41 -2.54
C ALA A 133 -0.35 -2.99 -2.91
N MET A 134 -1.05 -3.87 -3.62
CA MET A 134 -2.42 -3.64 -4.05
C MET A 134 -3.37 -4.52 -3.25
N ILE A 135 -4.51 -3.97 -2.82
CA ILE A 135 -5.64 -4.77 -2.32
C ILE A 135 -6.75 -4.83 -3.37
N LEU A 136 -7.22 -6.04 -3.67
CA LEU A 136 -8.44 -6.31 -4.42
C LEU A 136 -9.42 -7.03 -3.50
N SER A 137 -10.59 -6.44 -3.23
CA SER A 137 -11.66 -7.13 -2.51
C SER A 137 -12.42 -8.07 -3.45
N VAL A 138 -12.75 -9.29 -3.01
CA VAL A 138 -13.56 -10.23 -3.83
C VAL A 138 -14.93 -9.65 -4.22
N ALA A 139 -15.49 -8.75 -3.39
CA ALA A 139 -16.74 -8.06 -3.69
C ALA A 139 -16.64 -7.09 -4.88
N GLU A 140 -15.43 -6.78 -5.35
CA GLU A 140 -15.23 -5.97 -6.55
C GLU A 140 -15.38 -6.81 -7.83
N GLY A 141 -15.23 -8.13 -7.75
CA GLY A 141 -15.29 -9.04 -8.90
C GLY A 141 -13.92 -9.34 -9.52
N ASP A 142 -13.83 -10.50 -10.18
CA ASP A 142 -12.57 -11.04 -10.73
C ASP A 142 -12.08 -10.37 -12.03
N ASP A 143 -12.84 -9.41 -12.57
CA ASP A 143 -12.58 -8.72 -13.83
C ASP A 143 -11.62 -7.53 -13.70
N LYS A 144 -11.30 -7.11 -12.47
CA LYS A 144 -10.48 -5.93 -12.19
C LYS A 144 -9.08 -5.98 -12.81
N PRO A 145 -8.35 -7.12 -12.85
CA PRO A 145 -7.08 -7.20 -13.57
C PRO A 145 -7.17 -6.79 -15.03
N LEU A 146 -8.26 -7.14 -15.73
CA LEU A 146 -8.44 -6.76 -17.13
C LEU A 146 -8.81 -5.28 -17.30
N LYS A 147 -9.57 -4.74 -16.34
CA LYS A 147 -10.06 -3.35 -16.40
C LYS A 147 -9.01 -2.33 -15.97
N TYR A 148 -8.08 -2.69 -15.10
CA TYR A 148 -7.07 -1.79 -14.52
C TYR A 148 -5.65 -2.36 -14.66
N PRO A 149 -5.20 -2.73 -15.87
CA PRO A 149 -4.01 -3.56 -16.06
C PRO A 149 -2.74 -2.94 -15.48
N LEU A 150 -2.57 -1.62 -15.57
CA LEU A 150 -1.39 -0.92 -15.06
C LEU A 150 -1.22 -1.11 -13.54
N MET A 151 -2.30 -1.04 -12.76
CA MET A 151 -2.26 -1.20 -11.31
C MET A 151 -1.75 -2.60 -10.90
N PHE A 152 -2.22 -3.64 -11.59
CA PHE A 152 -1.78 -5.02 -11.35
C PHE A 152 -0.39 -5.30 -11.90
N GLN A 153 0.01 -4.62 -12.98
CA GLN A 153 1.36 -4.72 -13.54
C GLN A 153 2.41 -4.09 -12.59
N GLN A 154 2.10 -2.93 -12.00
CA GLN A 154 3.04 -2.18 -11.16
C GLN A 154 3.14 -2.71 -9.73
N SER A 155 2.12 -3.42 -9.23
CA SER A 155 2.13 -3.94 -7.87
C SER A 155 2.97 -5.22 -7.77
N SER A 156 3.99 -5.18 -6.91
CA SER A 156 4.80 -6.35 -6.57
C SER A 156 4.07 -7.34 -5.66
N VAL A 157 3.05 -6.87 -4.94
CA VAL A 157 2.21 -7.68 -4.07
C VAL A 157 0.74 -7.39 -4.32
N LEU A 158 -0.07 -8.45 -4.41
CA LEU A 158 -1.52 -8.38 -4.45
C LEU A 158 -2.11 -9.12 -3.25
N LEU A 159 -2.95 -8.43 -2.48
CA LEU A 159 -3.79 -9.02 -1.45
C LEU A 159 -5.23 -9.12 -1.97
N VAL A 160 -5.70 -10.34 -2.22
CA VAL A 160 -7.11 -10.61 -2.50
C VAL A 160 -7.83 -10.72 -1.16
N ASN A 161 -8.49 -9.63 -0.75
CA ASN A 161 -9.10 -9.49 0.57
C ASN A 161 -10.59 -9.87 0.57
N LYS A 162 -11.12 -10.06 1.79
CA LYS A 162 -12.51 -10.42 2.07
C LYS A 162 -12.92 -11.78 1.52
N ILE A 163 -12.01 -12.75 1.47
CA ILE A 163 -12.29 -14.11 0.97
C ILE A 163 -13.42 -14.80 1.75
N ASP A 164 -13.69 -14.36 2.97
CA ASP A 164 -14.85 -14.78 3.77
C ASP A 164 -16.21 -14.43 3.14
N LEU A 165 -16.23 -13.58 2.11
CA LEU A 165 -17.42 -13.22 1.35
C LEU A 165 -17.67 -14.08 0.11
N LEU A 166 -16.73 -14.97 -0.28
CA LEU A 166 -16.87 -15.82 -1.47
C LEU A 166 -18.19 -16.61 -1.54
N PRO A 167 -18.79 -17.10 -0.43
CA PRO A 167 -20.10 -17.75 -0.49
C PRO A 167 -21.26 -16.84 -0.92
N TYR A 168 -21.05 -15.53 -0.97
CA TYR A 168 -22.09 -14.51 -1.19
C TYR A 168 -21.85 -13.64 -2.44
N VAL A 169 -20.73 -13.83 -3.15
CA VAL A 169 -20.37 -13.03 -4.33
C VAL A 169 -19.87 -13.92 -5.45
N ASP A 170 -20.17 -13.52 -6.69
CA ASP A 170 -19.65 -14.19 -7.89
C ASP A 170 -18.24 -13.68 -8.19
N CYS A 171 -17.23 -14.30 -7.55
CA CYS A 171 -15.83 -13.99 -7.77
C CYS A 171 -15.00 -15.28 -7.81
N ASP A 172 -14.28 -15.50 -8.91
CA ASP A 172 -13.37 -16.64 -9.04
C ASP A 172 -11.90 -16.24 -8.78
N LEU A 173 -11.35 -16.75 -7.68
CA LEU A 173 -9.96 -16.56 -7.29
C LEU A 173 -8.96 -17.15 -8.32
N ALA A 174 -9.32 -18.24 -8.99
CA ALA A 174 -8.46 -18.83 -10.02
C ALA A 174 -8.35 -17.91 -11.23
N THR A 175 -9.48 -17.32 -11.64
CA THR A 175 -9.52 -16.29 -12.70
C THR A 175 -8.70 -15.06 -12.33
N ILE A 176 -8.78 -14.55 -11.10
CA ILE A 176 -7.91 -13.45 -10.63
C ILE A 176 -6.44 -13.84 -10.78
N ARG A 177 -6.05 -15.01 -10.25
CA ARG A 177 -4.66 -15.48 -10.30
C ARG A 177 -4.15 -15.63 -11.74
N GLN A 178 -4.95 -16.20 -12.63
CA GLN A 178 -4.60 -16.35 -14.04
C GLN A 178 -4.34 -14.98 -14.68
N ARG A 179 -5.29 -14.04 -14.57
CA ARG A 179 -5.19 -12.73 -15.22
C ARG A 179 -4.04 -11.89 -14.67
N THR A 180 -3.84 -11.91 -13.36
CA THR A 180 -2.75 -11.17 -12.70
C THR A 180 -1.38 -11.72 -13.07
N SER A 181 -1.22 -13.05 -13.13
CA SER A 181 0.04 -13.67 -13.55
C SER A 181 0.43 -13.35 -15.01
N GLN A 182 -0.54 -13.08 -15.88
CA GLN A 182 -0.29 -12.64 -17.25
C GLN A 182 0.23 -11.19 -17.32
N LEU A 183 -0.14 -10.35 -16.34
CA LEU A 183 0.28 -8.95 -16.27
C LEU A 183 1.61 -8.80 -15.52
N ASN A 184 1.78 -9.53 -14.42
CA ASN A 184 2.98 -9.54 -13.61
C ASN A 184 3.28 -10.96 -13.08
N PRO A 185 4.11 -11.75 -13.78
CA PRO A 185 4.47 -13.11 -13.37
C PRO A 185 5.20 -13.21 -12.02
N ASN A 186 5.83 -12.11 -11.58
CA ASN A 186 6.62 -12.04 -10.36
C ASN A 186 5.83 -11.51 -9.15
N GLN A 187 4.54 -11.18 -9.34
CA GLN A 187 3.70 -10.67 -8.27
C GLN A 187 3.47 -11.73 -7.20
N THR A 188 3.72 -11.37 -5.95
CA THR A 188 3.34 -12.22 -4.81
C THR A 188 1.85 -12.02 -4.51
N VAL A 189 1.08 -13.09 -4.44
CA VAL A 189 -0.38 -13.02 -4.22
C VAL A 189 -0.76 -13.68 -2.91
N PHE A 190 -1.46 -12.94 -2.05
CA PHE A 190 -2.04 -13.42 -0.80
C PHE A 190 -3.56 -13.45 -0.90
N GLN A 191 -4.18 -14.51 -0.37
CA GLN A 191 -5.62 -14.56 -0.14
C GLN A 191 -5.85 -14.33 1.33
N VAL A 192 -6.60 -13.28 1.68
CA VAL A 192 -6.76 -12.86 3.08
C VAL A 192 -8.18 -12.49 3.43
N SER A 193 -8.51 -12.63 4.70
CA SER A 193 -9.67 -11.98 5.30
C SER A 193 -9.21 -11.19 6.52
N CYS A 194 -9.24 -9.86 6.41
CA CYS A 194 -9.00 -9.01 7.58
C CYS A 194 -10.07 -9.21 8.68
N ARG A 195 -11.26 -9.72 8.32
CA ARG A 195 -12.33 -10.00 9.28
C ARG A 195 -12.02 -11.24 10.13
N THR A 196 -11.69 -12.36 9.49
CA THR A 196 -11.48 -13.64 10.18
C THR A 196 -10.04 -13.86 10.64
N GLY A 197 -9.08 -13.14 10.04
CA GLY A 197 -7.65 -13.34 10.24
C GLY A 197 -7.02 -14.34 9.26
N GLU A 198 -7.84 -15.00 8.43
CA GLU A 198 -7.36 -16.00 7.47
C GLU A 198 -6.33 -15.40 6.51
N GLY A 199 -5.21 -16.12 6.32
CA GLY A 199 -4.14 -15.76 5.39
C GLY A 199 -3.19 -14.66 5.84
N LEU A 200 -3.47 -13.97 6.97
CA LEU A 200 -2.67 -12.83 7.41
C LEU A 200 -1.27 -13.22 7.89
N ASP A 201 -1.08 -14.42 8.45
CA ASP A 201 0.24 -14.87 8.91
C ASP A 201 1.28 -14.90 7.77
N ALA A 202 0.85 -15.32 6.57
CA ALA A 202 1.72 -15.32 5.40
C ALA A 202 2.10 -13.90 4.94
N TRP A 203 1.16 -12.95 5.07
CA TRP A 203 1.41 -11.53 4.81
C TRP A 203 2.41 -10.95 5.83
N TYR A 204 2.23 -11.25 7.12
CA TYR A 204 3.14 -10.80 8.17
C TYR A 204 4.55 -11.35 7.99
N ALA A 205 4.68 -12.65 7.68
CA ALA A 205 5.97 -13.28 7.43
C ALA A 205 6.69 -12.67 6.22
N TRP A 206 5.93 -12.31 5.17
CA TRP A 206 6.49 -11.64 4.00
C TRP A 206 7.01 -10.24 4.36
N LEU A 207 6.24 -9.44 5.09
CA LEU A 207 6.67 -8.12 5.57
C LEU A 207 7.92 -8.24 6.44
N GLU A 208 7.93 -9.14 7.41
CA GLU A 208 9.07 -9.38 8.30
C GLU A 208 10.34 -9.72 7.50
N ALA A 209 10.23 -10.59 6.49
CA ALA A 209 11.36 -10.91 5.62
C ALA A 209 11.86 -9.69 4.84
N ARG A 210 10.96 -8.86 4.28
CA ARG A 210 11.35 -7.62 3.58
C ARG A 210 11.98 -6.58 4.50
N ILE A 211 11.46 -6.42 5.72
CA ILE A 211 12.02 -5.51 6.73
C ILE A 211 13.46 -5.93 7.04
N GLN A 212 13.68 -7.24 7.26
CA GLN A 212 15.03 -7.75 7.52
C GLN A 212 15.97 -7.58 6.32
N GLU A 213 15.49 -7.73 5.09
CA GLU A 213 16.29 -7.46 3.89
C GLU A 213 16.78 -6.01 3.84
N VAL A 214 15.89 -5.03 4.07
CA VAL A 214 16.26 -3.60 4.08
C VAL A 214 17.22 -3.28 5.23
N LYS A 215 16.99 -3.85 6.43
CA LYS A 215 17.90 -3.64 7.58
C LYS A 215 19.31 -4.19 7.34
N ASN A 216 19.43 -5.27 6.58
CA ASN A 216 20.70 -5.97 6.33
C ASN A 216 21.44 -5.50 5.07
N ALA A 217 20.81 -4.67 4.23
CA ALA A 217 21.47 -3.97 3.12
C ALA A 217 22.45 -2.91 3.64
#